data_AF-A0A7J9YZ25-F1
#
_entry.id   AF-A0A7J9YZ25-F1
#
_cell.length_a   1.000
_cell.length_b   1.000
_cell.length_c   1.000
_cell.angle_alpha   90.00
_cell.angle_beta   90.00
_cell.angle_gamma   90.00
#
_symmetry.space_group_name_H-M   'P 1'
#
loop_
_entity.id
_entity.type
_entity.pdbx_description
1 polymer ?
#
loop_
_entity_poly.entity_id
_entity_poly.type
_entity_poly.pdbx_seq_one_letter_code
_entity_poly.pdbx_strand_id
1 'polypeptide(L)' 'MVDSWFRTGDVGAIDPDGYVILKDRSKDLIKSGGEWISSIDLENALMAHPKVREATVVNI' A
#
# COMPACT_ATOMS: atom_id res chain seq x y z
N MET A 1 10.06 17.31 16.00
CA MET A 1 10.73 16.62 14.88
C MET A 1 11.86 15.81 15.49
N VAL A 2 11.73 14.49 15.54
CA VAL A 2 12.81 13.62 16.04
C VAL A 2 13.63 13.23 14.79
N ASP A 3 14.94 13.50 14.82
CA ASP A 3 15.97 13.13 13.82
C ASP A 3 16.05 13.88 12.47
N SER A 4 15.52 15.09 12.34
CA SER A 4 15.67 15.94 11.11
C SER A 4 15.11 15.36 9.79
N TRP A 5 14.41 14.22 9.82
CA TRP A 5 13.78 13.63 8.64
C TRP A 5 12.32 14.07 8.47
N PHE A 6 11.92 14.33 7.23
CA PHE A 6 10.53 14.54 6.87
C PHE A 6 9.79 13.19 6.80
N ARG A 7 8.69 13.06 7.54
CA ARG A 7 7.85 11.86 7.53
C ARG A 7 6.76 12.00 6.47
N THR A 8 6.93 11.33 5.33
CA THR A 8 5.98 11.42 4.21
C THR A 8 4.64 10.74 4.50
N GLY A 9 4.66 9.75 5.40
CA GLY A 9 3.50 8.91 5.71
C GLY A 9 3.29 7.77 4.71
N ASP A 10 4.22 7.57 3.76
CA ASP A 10 4.23 6.41 2.87
C ASP A 10 4.84 5.19 3.58
N VAL A 11 4.35 4.02 3.22
CA VAL A 11 4.85 2.72 3.65
C VAL A 11 5.52 2.09 2.44
N GLY A 12 6.76 1.65 2.63
CA GLY A 12 7.53 0.98 1.59
C GLY A 12 8.46 -0.07 2.17
N ALA A 13 9.02 -0.88 1.27
CA ALA A 13 10.05 -1.87 1.58
C ALA A 13 11.22 -1.69 0.63
N ILE A 14 12.42 -2.04 1.08
CA ILE A 14 13.61 -2.11 0.22
C ILE A 14 13.78 -3.58 -0.17
N ASP A 15 13.90 -3.85 -1.46
CA ASP A 15 14.19 -5.19 -1.95
C ASP A 15 15.70 -5.53 -1.82
N PRO A 16 16.11 -6.80 -2.03
CA PRO A 16 17.51 -7.19 -1.91
C PRO A 16 18.46 -6.49 -2.89
N ASP A 17 17.94 -5.97 -4.02
CA ASP A 17 18.71 -5.26 -5.04
C ASP A 17 18.84 -3.75 -4.73
N GLY A 18 18.21 -3.29 -3.65
CA GLY A 18 18.28 -1.91 -3.16
C GLY A 18 17.20 -0.99 -3.73
N TYR A 19 16.20 -1.51 -4.44
CA TYR A 19 15.08 -0.70 -4.93
C TYR A 19 14.04 -0.48 -3.84
N VAL A 20 13.45 0.72 -3.85
CA VAL A 20 12.34 1.08 -2.97
C VAL A 20 11.02 0.68 -3.64
N ILE A 21 10.27 -0.19 -2.97
CA ILE A 21 8.92 -0.58 -3.32
C ILE A 21 7.95 0.23 -2.47
N LEU A 22 7.18 1.12 -3.09
CA LEU A 22 6.07 1.81 -2.43
C LEU A 22 4.89 0.85 -2.30
N LYS A 23 4.40 0.68 -1.08
CA LYS A 23 3.32 -0.26 -0.78
C LYS A 23 1.98 0.43 -0.55
N ASP A 24 1.96 1.46 0.29
CA ASP A 24 0.71 2.14 0.65
C ASP A 24 0.98 3.44 1.41
N ARG A 25 -0.08 4.11 1.84
CA ARG A 25 -0.03 5.16 2.86
C ARG A 25 -0.28 4.53 4.22
N SER A 26 0.44 4.99 5.22
CA SER A 26 0.27 4.57 6.63
C SER A 26 -1.16 4.74 7.15
N LYS A 27 -1.94 5.67 6.57
CA LYS A 27 -3.35 5.90 6.91
C LYS A 27 -4.35 5.06 6.13
N ASP A 28 -3.93 4.48 5.00
CA ASP A 28 -4.81 3.77 4.06
C ASP A 28 -4.69 2.24 4.22
N LEU A 29 -3.77 1.78 5.09
CA LEU A 29 -3.68 0.38 5.50
C LEU A 29 -4.98 -0.11 6.15
N ILE A 30 -5.53 -1.18 5.59
CA ILE A 30 -6.75 -1.82 6.09
C ILE A 30 -6.35 -2.91 7.08
N LYS A 31 -7.00 -2.92 8.25
CA LYS A 31 -6.86 -4.01 9.23
C LYS A 31 -8.12 -4.86 9.23
N SER A 32 -7.98 -6.11 8.80
CA SER A 32 -9.11 -7.06 8.75
C SER A 32 -8.63 -8.46 9.14
N GLY A 33 -9.40 -9.16 9.98
CA GLY A 33 -9.05 -10.51 10.44
C GLY A 33 -7.74 -10.62 11.24
N GLY A 34 -7.18 -9.49 11.71
CA GLY A 34 -5.87 -9.44 12.38
C GLY A 34 -4.71 -9.12 11.44
N GLU A 35 -4.93 -9.14 10.13
CA GLU A 35 -3.93 -8.88 9.10
C GLU A 35 -3.91 -7.42 8.66
N TRP A 36 -2.74 -6.98 8.21
CA TRP A 36 -2.56 -5.68 7.54
C TRP A 36 -2.62 -5.90 6.04
N ILE A 37 -3.59 -5.24 5.39
CA ILE A 37 -3.88 -5.39 3.98
C ILE A 37 -3.61 -4.04 3.31
N SER A 38 -2.79 -4.05 2.25
CA SER A 38 -2.58 -2.89 1.39
C SER A 38 -3.77 -2.72 0.44
N SER A 39 -4.29 -1.50 0.38
CA SER A 39 -5.32 -1.09 -0.58
C SER A 39 -4.82 -1.22 -2.02
N ILE A 40 -3.58 -0.76 -2.28
CA ILE A 40 -2.91 -0.82 -3.60
C ILE A 40 -2.71 -2.27 -4.06
N ASP A 41 -2.25 -3.16 -3.18
CA ASP A 41 -2.08 -4.58 -3.55
C ASP A 41 -3.42 -5.22 -3.94
N LEU A 42 -4.51 -4.87 -3.24
CA LEU A 42 -5.84 -5.37 -3.55
C LEU A 42 -6.40 -4.76 -4.85
N GLU A 43 -6.19 -3.47 -5.09
CA GLU A 43 -6.53 -2.81 -6.35
C GLU A 43 -5.81 -3.48 -7.53
N ASN A 44 -4.49 -3.69 -7.42
CA ASN A 44 -3.70 -4.37 -8.44
C ASN A 44 -4.21 -5.80 -8.71
N ALA A 45 -4.57 -6.54 -7.66
CA ALA A 45 -5.15 -7.87 -7.80
C ALA A 45 -6.50 -7.85 -8.54
N LEU A 46 -7.35 -6.86 -8.28
CA LEU A 46 -8.62 -6.68 -8.99
C LEU A 46 -8.38 -6.30 -10.46
N MET A 47 -7.45 -5.37 -10.70
CA MET A 47 -7.08 -4.88 -12.03
C MET A 47 -6.45 -5.97 -12.91
N ALA A 48 -5.86 -7.00 -12.32
CA ALA A 48 -5.35 -8.16 -13.07
C ALA A 48 -6.47 -8.99 -13.74
N HIS A 49 -7.73 -8.83 -13.33
CA HIS A 49 -8.85 -9.59 -13.91
C HIS A 49 -9.31 -8.96 -15.24
N PRO A 50 -9.40 -9.71 -16.36
CA PRO A 50 -9.62 -9.14 -17.70
C PRO A 50 -10.98 -8.46 -17.91
N LYS A 51 -11.94 -8.67 -17.01
CA LYS A 51 -13.26 -8.01 -17.03
C LYS A 51 -13.35 -6.77 -16.13
N VAL A 52 -12.29 -6.42 -15.41
CA VAL A 52 -12.24 -5.23 -14.56
C VAL A 52 -11.62 -4.10 -15.35
N ARG A 53 -12.38 -3.01 -15.55
CA ARG A 53 -11.89 -1.81 -16.22
C ARG A 53 -11.06 -0.94 -15.29
N GLU A 54 -11.50 -0.83 -14.03
CA GLU A 54 -10.96 0.09 -13.03
C GLU A 54 -11.42 -0.37 -11.64
N ALA A 55 -10.57 -0.24 -10.63
CA ALA A 55 -10.86 -0.61 -9.25
C ALA A 55 -10.24 0.40 -8.27
N THR A 56 -10.96 0.67 -7.18
CA THR A 56 -10.49 1.46 -6.03
C THR A 56 -10.94 0.75 -4.77
N VAL A 57 -10.06 0.64 -3.78
CA VAL A 57 -10.32 0.00 -2.49
C VAL A 57 -10.29 1.06 -1.40
N VAL A 58 -11.37 1.13 -0.63
CA VAL A 58 -11.50 2.07 0.50
C VAL A 58 -11.97 1.34 1.75
N ASN A 59 -11.48 1.77 2.91
CA ASN A 59 -12.00 1.34 4.20
C ASN A 59 -13.25 2.17 4.58
N ILE A 60 -14.20 1.59 5.30
CA ILE A 60 -15.44 2.25 5.77
C ILE A 60 -15.44 2.32 7.31
#